data_AF-A0A8J2PNH5-F1
#
_entry.id   AF-A0A8J2PNH5-F1
#
_cell.length_a   1.000
_cell.length_b   1.000
_cell.length_c   1.000
_cell.angle_alpha   90.00
_cell.angle_beta   90.00
_cell.angle_gamma   90.00
#
_symmetry.space_group_name_H-M   'P 1'
#
loop_
_entity.id
_entity.type
_entity.pdbx_description
1 polymer ?
#
loop_
_entity_poly.entity_id
_entity_poly.type
_entity_poly.pdbx_seq_one_letter_code
_entity_poly.pdbx_strand_id
1 'polypeptide(L)'
;MQYVTAQKAREEARLELTSVTYKEKMGKTLANPRFIPVQELHSHHEDAIQTCLEAVSKVQPLTQKQINVVREHLGKIYEGYKETNVQKQSSKAPAIGIDLGTTYCCVACFQNDQIEVVPNDIGEDTTPSYVQFNEDDEDIVMGMTAKSSAYLNPEGTIFDIKRMCGRHFEDQEIQKLKKYWPFQIVVAEDGKIKIKLKKQNLFPEEVLVNLVAHLKNRADEYLNDTVINAVVTIPAYFNPRQKTLTNE
;
A
#
# COMPACT_ATOMS: atom_id res chain seq x y z
N MET A 1 -52.40 32.74 -5.36
CA MET A 1 -52.43 31.64 -4.38
C MET A 1 -52.47 30.33 -5.15
N GLN A 2 -51.34 29.62 -5.28
CA GLN A 2 -51.32 28.35 -6.02
C GLN A 2 -51.99 27.26 -5.17
N TYR A 3 -53.10 26.73 -5.65
CA TYR A 3 -53.76 25.58 -5.02
C TYR A 3 -52.93 24.32 -5.29
N VAL A 4 -52.27 23.80 -4.26
CA VAL A 4 -51.63 22.48 -4.30
C VAL A 4 -52.70 21.46 -3.95
N THR A 5 -52.88 20.44 -4.79
CA THR A 5 -53.81 19.35 -4.50
C THR A 5 -53.33 18.55 -3.29
N ALA A 6 -54.25 18.03 -2.47
CA ALA A 6 -53.92 17.23 -1.29
C ALA A 6 -52.99 16.04 -1.62
N GLN A 7 -53.08 15.51 -2.84
CA GLN A 7 -52.21 14.45 -3.33
C GLN A 7 -50.76 14.93 -3.53
N LYS A 8 -50.57 16.09 -4.16
CA LYS A 8 -49.25 16.67 -4.39
C LYS A 8 -48.56 17.04 -3.07
N ALA A 9 -49.30 17.63 -2.13
CA ALA A 9 -48.77 17.95 -0.80
C ALA A 9 -48.32 16.69 -0.02
N ARG A 10 -49.03 15.57 -0.17
CA ARG A 10 -48.64 14.28 0.43
C ARG A 10 -47.39 13.68 -0.20
N GLU A 11 -47.22 13.83 -1.52
CA GLU A 11 -46.02 13.37 -2.21
C GLU A 11 -44.79 14.20 -1.83
N GLU A 12 -44.93 15.52 -1.72
CA GLU A 12 -43.86 16.42 -1.25
C GLU A 12 -43.43 16.10 0.18
N ALA A 13 -44.38 15.97 1.12
CA ALA A 13 -44.09 15.61 2.51
C ALA A 13 -43.38 14.25 2.63
N ARG A 14 -43.73 13.30 1.75
CA ARG A 14 -43.07 11.99 1.69
C ARG A 14 -41.62 12.11 1.23
N LEU A 15 -41.37 12.88 0.16
CA LEU A 15 -40.00 13.10 -0.33
C LEU A 15 -39.15 13.80 0.72
N GLU A 16 -39.71 14.77 1.43
CA GLU A 16 -39.02 15.44 2.52
C GLU A 16 -38.64 14.48 3.64
N LEU A 17 -39.58 13.68 4.14
CA LEU A 17 -39.33 12.68 5.18
C LEU A 17 -38.25 11.68 4.77
N THR A 18 -38.37 11.10 3.57
CA THR A 18 -37.36 10.17 3.04
C THR A 18 -35.99 10.83 2.91
N SER A 19 -35.93 12.11 2.49
CA SER A 19 -34.67 12.83 2.37
C SER A 19 -33.98 13.02 3.71
N VAL A 20 -34.74 13.36 4.76
CA VAL A 20 -34.20 13.55 6.12
C VAL A 20 -33.67 12.23 6.67
N THR A 21 -34.46 11.16 6.61
CA THR A 21 -34.04 9.82 7.07
C THR A 21 -32.82 9.31 6.31
N TYR A 22 -32.81 9.49 4.98
CA TYR A 22 -31.69 9.08 4.13
C TYR A 22 -30.41 9.83 4.50
N LYS A 23 -30.47 11.16 4.64
CA LYS A 23 -29.31 11.98 5.04
C LYS A 23 -28.80 11.63 6.44
N GLU A 24 -29.68 11.30 7.38
CA GLU A 24 -29.27 10.87 8.73
C GLU A 24 -28.50 9.54 8.67
N LYS A 25 -29.00 8.57 7.89
CA LYS A 25 -28.39 7.25 7.73
C LYS A 25 -27.04 7.33 7.00
N MET A 26 -27.01 8.02 5.86
CA MET A 26 -25.79 8.25 5.09
C MET A 26 -24.79 9.11 5.87
N GLY A 27 -25.26 10.13 6.58
CA GLY A 27 -24.45 11.01 7.41
C GLY A 27 -23.74 10.27 8.54
N LYS A 28 -24.41 9.33 9.23
CA LYS A 28 -23.75 8.48 10.25
C LYS A 28 -22.67 7.58 9.65
N THR A 29 -22.90 7.08 8.43
CA THR A 29 -21.96 6.23 7.70
C THR A 29 -20.72 7.01 7.26
N LEU A 30 -20.92 8.27 6.85
CA LEU A 30 -19.90 9.18 6.34
C LEU A 30 -19.30 10.11 7.40
N ALA A 31 -19.68 9.96 8.67
CA ALA A 31 -19.15 10.76 9.78
C ALA A 31 -17.66 10.51 10.05
N ASN A 32 -17.07 9.49 9.43
CA ASN A 32 -15.65 9.16 9.49
C ASN A 32 -14.94 9.79 8.27
N PRO A 33 -13.84 10.57 8.43
CA PRO A 33 -13.16 11.27 7.33
C PRO A 33 -12.41 10.37 6.33
N ARG A 34 -12.76 9.09 6.23
CA ARG A 34 -12.12 8.13 5.32
C ARG A 34 -12.95 8.00 4.04
N PHE A 35 -12.25 8.00 2.91
CA PHE A 35 -12.80 7.58 1.63
C PHE A 35 -13.41 6.19 1.76
N ILE A 36 -14.62 6.02 1.24
CA ILE A 36 -15.31 4.73 1.16
C ILE A 36 -15.21 4.23 -0.29
N PRO A 37 -14.74 3.00 -0.56
CA PRO A 37 -14.77 2.42 -1.89
C PRO A 37 -16.16 2.52 -2.55
N VAL A 38 -16.20 2.80 -3.86
CA VAL A 38 -17.46 3.07 -4.58
C VAL A 38 -18.50 1.96 -4.42
N GLN A 39 -18.07 0.70 -4.41
CA GLN A 39 -18.94 -0.46 -4.20
C GLN A 39 -19.57 -0.48 -2.81
N GLU A 40 -18.78 -0.19 -1.78
CA GLU A 40 -19.25 -0.13 -0.39
C GLU A 40 -20.17 1.07 -0.15
N LEU A 41 -19.81 2.22 -0.73
CA LEU A 41 -20.65 3.42 -0.72
C LEU A 41 -22.01 3.16 -1.41
N HIS A 42 -22.03 2.41 -2.50
CA HIS A 42 -23.28 2.00 -3.18
C HIS A 42 -24.10 1.03 -2.33
N SER A 43 -23.47 0.09 -1.64
CA SER A 43 -24.18 -0.79 -0.69
C SER A 43 -24.89 0.01 0.40
N HIS A 44 -24.23 1.03 0.97
CA HIS A 44 -24.83 1.90 1.96
C HIS A 44 -25.99 2.74 1.41
N HIS A 45 -25.92 3.15 0.14
CA HIS A 45 -27.01 3.83 -0.54
C HIS A 45 -28.26 2.95 -0.62
N GLU A 46 -28.11 1.69 -1.06
CA GLU A 46 -29.22 0.74 -1.17
C GLU A 46 -29.83 0.41 0.21
N ASP A 47 -29.00 0.20 1.23
CA ASP A 47 -29.45 -0.02 2.61
C ASP A 47 -30.25 1.18 3.16
N ALA A 48 -29.80 2.40 2.85
CA ALA A 48 -30.48 3.62 3.26
C ALA A 48 -31.81 3.81 2.53
N ILE A 49 -31.88 3.49 1.22
CA ILE A 49 -33.14 3.47 0.46
C ILE A 49 -34.11 2.48 1.09
N GLN A 50 -33.67 1.25 1.37
CA GLN A 50 -34.52 0.21 1.94
C GLN A 50 -35.09 0.64 3.29
N THR A 51 -34.26 1.22 4.15
CA THR A 51 -34.69 1.78 5.45
C THR A 51 -35.75 2.87 5.27
N CYS A 52 -35.59 3.77 4.29
CA CYS A 52 -36.55 4.82 4.01
C CYS A 52 -37.89 4.27 3.50
N LEU A 53 -37.85 3.30 2.59
CA LEU A 53 -39.05 2.66 2.04
C LEU A 53 -39.84 1.93 3.13
N GLU A 54 -39.16 1.23 4.04
CA GLU A 54 -39.80 0.58 5.19
C GLU A 54 -40.46 1.59 6.13
N ALA A 55 -39.79 2.70 6.44
CA ALA A 55 -40.32 3.74 7.31
C ALA A 55 -41.61 4.37 6.74
N VAL A 56 -41.63 4.69 5.44
CA VAL A 56 -42.81 5.29 4.79
C VAL A 56 -43.93 4.28 4.58
N SER A 57 -43.60 3.03 4.29
CA SER A 57 -44.60 1.97 4.07
C SER A 57 -45.41 1.65 5.35
N LYS A 58 -44.86 1.92 6.54
CA LYS A 58 -45.59 1.81 7.82
C LYS A 58 -46.75 2.79 7.94
N VAL A 59 -46.67 3.94 7.27
CA VAL A 59 -47.74 4.96 7.28
C VAL A 59 -48.79 4.63 6.21
N GLN A 60 -48.34 4.25 5.01
CA GLN A 60 -49.22 3.84 3.92
C GLN A 60 -48.45 2.93 2.95
N PRO A 61 -49.05 1.82 2.47
CA PRO A 61 -48.46 1.01 1.41
C PRO A 61 -48.14 1.84 0.16
N LEU A 62 -46.93 1.71 -0.36
CA LEU A 62 -46.47 2.40 -1.55
C LEU A 62 -46.75 1.59 -2.80
N THR A 63 -47.18 2.28 -3.86
CA THR A 63 -47.21 1.70 -5.22
C THR A 63 -45.80 1.66 -5.82
N GLN A 64 -45.57 0.79 -6.80
CA GLN A 64 -44.28 0.72 -7.50
C GLN A 64 -43.86 2.06 -8.12
N LYS A 65 -44.83 2.83 -8.64
CA LYS A 65 -44.56 4.17 -9.18
C LYS A 65 -44.00 5.11 -8.13
N GLN A 66 -44.54 5.07 -6.91
CA GLN A 66 -44.08 5.92 -5.81
C GLN A 66 -42.72 5.47 -5.27
N ILE A 67 -42.44 4.16 -5.24
CA ILE A 67 -41.11 3.63 -4.90
C ILE A 67 -40.06 4.14 -5.88
N ASN A 68 -40.35 4.10 -7.19
CA ASN A 68 -39.42 4.55 -8.22
C ASN A 68 -39.13 6.06 -8.09
N VAL A 69 -40.14 6.88 -7.80
CA VAL A 69 -39.97 8.32 -7.56
C VAL A 69 -39.06 8.59 -6.35
N VAL A 70 -39.23 7.83 -5.25
CA VAL A 70 -38.36 7.95 -4.07
C VAL A 70 -36.92 7.55 -4.42
N ARG A 71 -36.72 6.43 -5.14
CA ARG A 71 -35.39 5.99 -5.57
C ARG A 71 -34.70 7.02 -6.47
N GLU A 72 -35.39 7.56 -7.45
CA GLU A 72 -34.84 8.59 -8.34
C GLU A 72 -34.45 9.86 -7.56
N HIS A 73 -35.31 10.28 -6.62
CA HIS A 73 -35.04 11.44 -5.77
C HIS A 73 -33.82 11.24 -4.87
N LEU A 74 -33.72 10.08 -4.20
CA LEU A 74 -32.57 9.74 -3.37
C LEU A 74 -31.29 9.52 -4.18
N GLY A 75 -31.41 9.02 -5.42
CA GLY A 75 -30.30 8.92 -6.37
C GLY A 75 -29.66 10.27 -6.68
N LYS A 76 -30.46 11.35 -6.80
CA LYS A 76 -29.92 12.71 -6.97
C LYS A 76 -29.14 13.19 -5.76
N ILE A 77 -29.59 12.84 -4.55
CA ILE A 77 -28.87 13.15 -3.30
C ILE A 77 -27.58 12.31 -3.22
N TYR A 78 -27.61 11.08 -3.71
CA TYR A 78 -26.46 10.16 -3.74
C TYR A 78 -25.32 10.66 -4.62
N GLU A 79 -25.60 11.33 -5.75
CA GLU A 79 -24.55 11.94 -6.56
C GLU A 79 -23.71 12.96 -5.77
N GLY A 80 -24.33 13.78 -4.91
CA GLY A 80 -23.59 14.70 -4.03
C GLY A 80 -22.71 13.96 -3.00
N TYR A 81 -23.10 12.76 -2.58
CA TYR A 81 -22.25 11.91 -1.75
C TYR A 81 -21.08 11.30 -2.53
N LYS A 82 -21.25 10.95 -3.82
CA LYS A 82 -20.13 10.52 -4.67
C LYS A 82 -19.13 11.64 -4.88
N GLU A 83 -19.62 12.85 -5.17
CA GLU A 83 -18.78 14.04 -5.38
C GLU A 83 -17.98 14.42 -4.11
N THR A 84 -18.55 14.20 -2.93
CA THR A 84 -17.87 14.51 -1.65
C THR A 84 -17.03 13.34 -1.12
N ASN A 85 -17.32 12.10 -1.53
CA ASN A 85 -16.51 10.91 -1.26
C ASN A 85 -15.34 10.78 -2.24
N VAL A 86 -14.60 11.87 -2.38
CA VAL A 86 -13.32 11.88 -3.08
C VAL A 86 -12.22 11.58 -2.06
N GLN A 87 -11.22 10.78 -2.47
CA GLN A 87 -9.94 10.82 -1.76
C GLN A 87 -9.46 12.27 -1.85
N LYS A 88 -9.48 13.01 -0.74
CA LYS A 88 -8.77 14.28 -0.67
C LYS A 88 -7.33 13.95 -1.02
N GLN A 89 -6.84 14.40 -2.18
CA GLN A 89 -5.42 14.49 -2.45
C GLN A 89 -4.85 15.33 -1.32
N SER A 90 -4.34 14.65 -0.30
CA SER A 90 -3.54 15.34 0.69
C SER A 90 -2.30 15.82 -0.05
N SER A 91 -1.86 17.03 0.25
CA SER A 91 -0.50 17.52 -0.02
C SER A 91 0.58 16.68 0.70
N LYS A 92 0.35 15.38 0.92
CA LYS A 92 1.29 14.45 1.52
C LYS A 92 2.03 13.79 0.38
N ALA A 93 3.34 13.79 0.50
CA ALA A 93 4.25 13.14 -0.43
C ALA A 93 3.79 11.69 -0.74
N PRO A 94 4.06 11.23 -1.97
CA PRO A 94 3.63 9.94 -2.47
C PRO A 94 4.07 8.80 -1.54
N ALA A 95 3.27 7.74 -1.54
CA ALA A 95 3.56 6.51 -0.82
C ALA A 95 3.87 5.39 -1.81
N ILE A 96 4.85 4.55 -1.45
CA ILE A 96 5.25 3.40 -2.26
C ILE A 96 5.09 2.09 -1.49
N GLY A 97 4.87 1.01 -2.22
CA GLY A 97 5.01 -0.36 -1.75
C GLY A 97 6.33 -0.95 -2.27
N ILE A 98 7.12 -1.54 -1.39
CA ILE A 98 8.35 -2.23 -1.74
C ILE A 98 8.18 -3.72 -1.42
N ASP A 99 8.08 -4.54 -2.46
CA ASP A 99 8.26 -5.98 -2.31
C ASP A 99 9.76 -6.28 -2.30
N LEU A 100 10.26 -6.69 -1.14
CA LEU A 100 11.61 -7.18 -1.01
C LEU A 100 11.54 -8.70 -1.15
N GLY A 101 11.90 -9.26 -2.30
CA GLY A 101 12.11 -10.70 -2.40
C GLY A 101 13.50 -11.11 -1.93
N THR A 102 13.76 -12.41 -1.98
CA THR A 102 15.12 -12.94 -1.74
C THR A 102 15.99 -12.81 -2.98
N THR A 103 15.39 -12.97 -4.17
CA THR A 103 16.09 -12.97 -5.46
C THR A 103 15.82 -11.71 -6.26
N TYR A 104 14.58 -11.21 -6.21
CA TYR A 104 14.13 -10.02 -6.91
C TYR A 104 13.30 -9.17 -5.97
N CYS A 105 13.39 -7.86 -6.10
CA CYS A 105 12.55 -6.87 -5.45
C CYS A 105 11.80 -6.04 -6.50
N CYS A 106 10.73 -5.39 -6.06
CA CYS A 106 9.85 -4.58 -6.89
C CYS A 106 9.40 -3.36 -6.09
N VAL A 107 9.18 -2.25 -6.79
CA VAL A 107 8.55 -1.05 -6.21
C VAL A 107 7.28 -0.74 -6.98
N ALA A 108 6.22 -0.39 -6.27
CA ALA A 108 5.00 0.10 -6.87
C ALA A 108 4.55 1.39 -6.16
N CYS A 109 3.91 2.27 -6.92
CA CYS A 109 3.27 3.48 -6.41
C CYS A 109 1.77 3.45 -6.73
N PHE A 110 0.99 4.18 -5.95
CA PHE A 110 -0.42 4.41 -6.24
C PHE A 110 -0.59 5.86 -6.73
N GLN A 111 -0.87 6.03 -8.01
CA GLN A 111 -1.06 7.32 -8.65
C GLN A 111 -2.24 7.24 -9.63
N ASN A 112 -3.00 8.33 -9.79
CA ASN A 112 -4.12 8.40 -10.74
C ASN A 112 -5.17 7.28 -10.55
N ASP A 113 -5.44 6.91 -9.29
CA ASP A 113 -6.33 5.80 -8.91
C ASP A 113 -5.91 4.42 -9.45
N GLN A 114 -4.63 4.25 -9.81
CA GLN A 114 -4.07 3.01 -10.30
C GLN A 114 -2.77 2.63 -9.56
N ILE A 115 -2.48 1.34 -9.54
CA ILE A 115 -1.19 0.83 -9.07
C ILE A 115 -0.27 0.77 -10.28
N GLU A 116 0.86 1.46 -10.21
CA GLU A 116 1.90 1.44 -11.23
C GLU A 116 3.16 0.80 -10.64
N VAL A 117 3.77 -0.11 -11.38
CA VAL A 117 5.08 -0.66 -11.02
C VAL A 117 6.14 0.32 -11.52
N VAL A 118 7.09 0.65 -10.66
CA VAL A 118 8.20 1.55 -11.00
C VAL A 118 9.29 0.74 -11.68
N PRO A 119 9.62 1.01 -12.97
CA PRO A 119 10.70 0.32 -13.64
C PRO A 119 12.06 0.65 -13.03
N ASN A 120 12.98 -0.31 -13.04
CA ASN A 120 14.35 -0.13 -12.60
C ASN A 120 15.18 0.66 -13.64
N ASP A 121 16.49 0.85 -13.37
CA ASP A 121 17.38 1.68 -14.20
C ASP A 121 17.55 1.17 -15.65
N ILE A 122 17.16 -0.08 -15.94
CA ILE A 122 17.19 -0.67 -17.29
C ILE A 122 15.79 -0.89 -17.88
N GLY A 123 14.74 -0.39 -17.21
CA GLY A 123 13.36 -0.45 -17.67
C GLY A 123 12.63 -1.76 -17.37
N GLU A 124 13.14 -2.60 -16.45
CA GLU A 124 12.45 -3.81 -16.01
C GLU A 124 11.66 -3.59 -14.72
N ASP A 125 10.53 -4.30 -14.57
CA ASP A 125 9.63 -4.21 -13.41
C ASP A 125 10.19 -4.79 -12.11
N THR A 126 11.29 -5.55 -12.20
CA THR A 126 11.92 -6.18 -11.02
C THR A 126 13.42 -5.94 -11.00
N THR A 127 13.96 -5.76 -9.80
CA THR A 127 15.39 -5.52 -9.56
C THR A 127 15.99 -6.74 -8.87
N PRO A 128 17.06 -7.36 -9.37
CA PRO A 128 17.75 -8.40 -8.63
C PRO A 128 18.21 -7.93 -7.24
N SER A 129 18.03 -8.74 -6.22
CA SER A 129 18.46 -8.42 -4.84
C SER A 129 19.96 -8.68 -4.64
N TYR A 130 20.77 -8.02 -5.46
CA TYR A 130 22.23 -8.07 -5.47
C TYR A 130 22.79 -6.71 -5.04
N VAL A 131 23.78 -6.75 -4.17
CA VAL A 131 24.50 -5.58 -3.67
C VAL A 131 26.00 -5.88 -3.77
N GLN A 132 26.70 -5.20 -4.68
CA GLN A 132 28.14 -5.36 -4.90
C GLN A 132 28.89 -4.15 -4.34
N PHE A 133 29.73 -4.38 -3.35
CA PHE A 133 30.65 -3.39 -2.81
C PHE A 133 31.90 -3.31 -3.70
N ASN A 134 32.44 -2.10 -3.85
CA ASN A 134 33.74 -1.91 -4.51
C ASN A 134 34.88 -2.44 -3.62
N GLU A 135 36.11 -2.34 -4.11
CA GLU A 135 37.29 -2.85 -3.40
C GLU A 135 37.62 -2.12 -2.09
N ASP A 136 36.99 -0.98 -1.86
CA ASP A 136 37.25 -0.10 -0.72
C ASP A 136 36.05 -0.01 0.23
N ASP A 137 34.98 -0.76 -0.03
CA ASP A 137 33.67 -0.70 0.64
C ASP A 137 33.03 0.72 0.66
N GLU A 138 33.48 1.60 -0.23
CA GLU A 138 33.08 3.03 -0.28
C GLU A 138 31.95 3.28 -1.29
N ASP A 139 31.91 2.51 -2.37
CA ASP A 139 30.86 2.58 -3.39
C ASP A 139 30.10 1.25 -3.49
N ILE A 140 28.83 1.36 -3.86
CA ILE A 140 27.93 0.22 -3.99
C ILE A 140 27.23 0.27 -5.34
N VAL A 141 27.23 -0.87 -6.03
CA VAL A 141 26.41 -1.12 -7.22
C VAL A 141 25.32 -2.12 -6.83
N MET A 142 24.11 -1.95 -7.34
CA MET A 142 22.97 -2.81 -6.99
C MET A 142 22.22 -3.31 -8.23
N GLY A 143 21.30 -4.24 -8.03
CA GLY A 143 20.38 -4.65 -9.08
C GLY A 143 21.03 -5.46 -10.19
N MET A 144 20.61 -5.20 -11.43
CA MET A 144 21.08 -5.95 -12.60
C MET A 144 22.57 -5.77 -12.85
N THR A 145 23.09 -4.57 -12.62
CA THR A 145 24.52 -4.28 -12.79
C THR A 145 25.36 -5.14 -11.85
N ALA A 146 25.02 -5.17 -10.56
CA ALA A 146 25.71 -6.00 -9.57
C ALA A 146 25.62 -7.50 -9.86
N LYS A 147 24.46 -7.96 -10.36
CA LYS A 147 24.27 -9.36 -10.77
C LYS A 147 25.13 -9.71 -11.98
N SER A 148 25.20 -8.83 -12.97
CA SER A 148 25.93 -9.06 -14.23
C SER A 148 27.45 -9.03 -14.04
N SER A 149 27.95 -8.24 -13.08
CA SER A 149 29.37 -8.15 -12.72
C SER A 149 29.78 -9.06 -11.55
N ALA A 150 28.88 -9.91 -11.05
CA ALA A 150 29.13 -10.73 -9.85
C ALA A 150 30.37 -11.62 -9.98
N TYR A 151 30.68 -12.10 -11.19
CA TYR A 151 31.85 -12.94 -11.44
C TYR A 151 33.19 -12.19 -11.36
N LEU A 152 33.19 -10.86 -11.47
CA LEU A 152 34.39 -10.02 -11.39
C LEU A 152 34.82 -9.76 -9.95
N ASN A 153 33.85 -9.61 -9.04
CA ASN A 153 34.10 -9.41 -7.62
C ASN A 153 33.15 -10.28 -6.79
N PRO A 154 33.35 -11.62 -6.78
CA PRO A 154 32.43 -12.54 -6.14
C PRO A 154 32.42 -12.41 -4.62
N GLU A 155 33.55 -12.07 -3.98
CA GLU A 155 33.62 -11.87 -2.53
C GLU A 155 32.93 -10.59 -2.06
N GLY A 156 32.89 -9.55 -2.91
CA GLY A 156 32.20 -8.28 -2.63
C GLY A 156 30.75 -8.23 -3.11
N THR A 157 30.25 -9.24 -3.82
CA THR A 157 28.86 -9.30 -4.30
C THR A 157 27.96 -10.12 -3.39
N ILE A 158 27.09 -9.42 -2.68
CA ILE A 158 26.16 -10.01 -1.72
C ILE A 158 24.80 -10.26 -2.38
N PHE A 159 24.27 -11.47 -2.19
CA PHE A 159 22.94 -11.89 -2.60
C PHE A 159 22.35 -12.83 -1.53
N ASP A 160 21.10 -13.27 -1.70
CA ASP A 160 20.39 -14.08 -0.69
C ASP A 160 20.29 -13.41 0.70
N ILE A 161 20.41 -12.07 0.74
CA ILE A 161 20.49 -11.27 1.98
C ILE A 161 19.36 -11.61 2.95
N LYS A 162 18.14 -11.75 2.44
CA LYS A 162 16.94 -12.12 3.21
C LYS A 162 17.03 -13.46 3.93
N ARG A 163 17.85 -14.39 3.45
CA ARG A 163 18.06 -15.68 4.10
C ARG A 163 18.92 -15.52 5.36
N MET A 164 19.74 -14.49 5.44
CA MET A 164 20.66 -14.23 6.54
C MET A 164 20.05 -13.35 7.64
N CYS A 165 19.15 -12.42 7.31
CA CYS A 165 18.56 -11.49 8.26
C CYS A 165 17.99 -12.20 9.50
N GLY A 166 18.41 -11.77 10.68
CA GLY A 166 17.95 -12.27 11.98
C GLY A 166 18.44 -13.63 12.41
N ARG A 167 19.24 -14.31 11.60
CA ARG A 167 19.71 -15.65 11.91
C ARG A 167 21.02 -15.61 12.70
N HIS A 168 21.17 -16.62 13.54
CA HIS A 168 22.44 -16.92 14.18
C HIS A 168 23.32 -17.73 13.24
N PHE A 169 24.63 -17.60 13.42
CA PHE A 169 25.59 -18.33 12.59
C PHE A 169 25.38 -19.85 12.66
N GLU A 170 25.02 -20.38 13.83
CA GLU A 170 24.77 -21.81 14.06
C GLU A 170 23.44 -22.34 13.49
N ASP A 171 22.61 -21.49 12.87
CA ASP A 171 21.38 -21.93 12.22
C ASP A 171 21.70 -22.97 11.12
N GLN A 172 21.03 -24.13 11.17
CA GLN A 172 21.29 -25.23 10.24
C GLN A 172 21.12 -24.81 8.77
N GLU A 173 20.17 -23.93 8.46
CA GLU A 173 19.99 -23.44 7.10
C GLU A 173 21.15 -22.55 6.67
N ILE A 174 21.70 -21.73 7.58
CA ILE A 174 22.89 -20.92 7.31
C ILE A 174 24.10 -21.80 7.08
N GLN A 175 24.30 -22.83 7.90
CA GLN A 175 25.40 -23.77 7.73
C GLN A 175 25.32 -24.52 6.39
N LYS A 176 24.11 -24.84 5.93
CA LYS A 176 23.91 -25.46 4.61
C LYS A 176 24.15 -24.48 3.46
N LEU A 177 23.71 -23.23 3.57
CA LEU A 177 23.75 -22.26 2.48
C LEU A 177 25.12 -21.59 2.33
N LYS A 178 25.84 -21.34 3.44
CA LYS A 178 27.11 -20.60 3.42
C LYS A 178 28.19 -21.21 2.53
N LYS A 179 28.14 -22.51 2.28
CA LYS A 179 29.07 -23.22 1.38
C LYS A 179 28.89 -22.86 -0.09
N TYR A 180 27.76 -22.24 -0.44
CA TYR A 180 27.44 -21.78 -1.80
C TYR A 180 27.64 -20.28 -1.99
N TRP A 181 27.94 -19.55 -0.90
CA TRP A 181 28.20 -18.12 -0.98
C TRP A 181 29.69 -17.87 -1.26
N PRO A 182 30.01 -17.04 -2.26
CA PRO A 182 31.40 -16.66 -2.52
C PRO A 182 31.94 -15.64 -1.51
N PHE A 183 31.06 -14.89 -0.86
CA PHE A 183 31.41 -13.94 0.20
C PHE A 183 31.52 -14.62 1.57
N GLN A 184 32.30 -14.02 2.45
CA GLN A 184 32.53 -14.54 3.80
C GLN A 184 31.50 -13.99 4.78
N ILE A 185 31.12 -14.82 5.76
CA ILE A 185 30.33 -14.41 6.91
C ILE A 185 31.12 -14.67 8.21
N VAL A 186 30.94 -13.79 9.18
CA VAL A 186 31.57 -13.85 10.51
C VAL A 186 30.51 -13.78 11.60
N VAL A 187 30.90 -14.16 12.82
CA VAL A 187 30.01 -14.22 13.99
C VAL A 187 30.14 -12.92 14.79
N ALA A 188 29.03 -12.25 15.05
CA ALA A 188 28.95 -11.13 15.98
C ALA A 188 29.01 -11.61 17.44
N GLU A 189 29.22 -10.68 18.38
CA GLU A 189 29.28 -11.01 19.82
C GLU A 189 28.01 -11.70 20.34
N ASP A 190 26.84 -11.36 19.79
CA ASP A 190 25.55 -11.96 20.14
C ASP A 190 25.27 -13.27 19.37
N GLY A 191 26.23 -13.79 18.60
CA GLY A 191 26.10 -15.01 17.81
C GLY A 191 25.39 -14.83 16.47
N LYS A 192 24.97 -13.61 16.11
CA LYS A 192 24.38 -13.31 14.80
C LYS A 192 25.42 -13.29 13.69
N ILE A 193 24.92 -13.29 12.46
CA ILE A 193 25.73 -13.24 11.25
C ILE A 193 26.07 -11.80 10.91
N LYS A 194 27.33 -11.55 10.56
CA LYS A 194 27.75 -10.40 9.77
C LYS A 194 28.38 -10.87 8.47
N ILE A 195 28.18 -10.10 7.40
CA ILE A 195 28.89 -10.24 6.14
C ILE A 195 30.24 -9.53 6.31
N LYS A 196 31.31 -10.24 5.97
CA LYS A 196 32.66 -9.69 6.02
C LYS A 196 32.98 -9.03 4.69
N LEU A 197 33.20 -7.72 4.74
CA LEU A 197 33.73 -6.93 3.64
C LEU A 197 35.22 -6.63 3.90
N LYS A 198 35.86 -5.84 3.04
CA LYS A 198 37.32 -5.61 3.11
C LYS A 198 37.71 -4.73 4.30
N LYS A 199 36.99 -3.63 4.55
CA LYS A 199 37.25 -2.65 5.62
C LYS A 199 36.32 -2.83 6.81
N GLN A 200 35.13 -3.37 6.60
CA GLN A 200 34.12 -3.47 7.66
C GLN A 200 33.30 -4.76 7.61
N ASN A 201 32.56 -5.03 8.68
CA ASN A 201 31.62 -6.15 8.77
C ASN A 201 30.21 -5.60 8.99
N LEU A 202 29.29 -5.91 8.08
CA LEU A 202 27.92 -5.43 8.12
C LEU A 202 26.95 -6.53 8.51
N PHE A 203 25.92 -6.19 9.27
CA PHE A 203 24.76 -7.06 9.40
C PHE A 203 24.03 -7.17 8.06
N PRO A 204 23.40 -8.32 7.75
CA PRO A 204 22.56 -8.48 6.55
C PRO A 204 21.49 -7.38 6.42
N GLU A 205 20.93 -6.94 7.54
CA GLU A 205 19.97 -5.84 7.61
C GLU A 205 20.54 -4.51 7.08
N GLU A 206 21.79 -4.18 7.39
CA GLU A 206 22.45 -2.96 6.90
C GLU A 206 22.66 -3.01 5.37
N VAL A 207 22.97 -4.19 4.83
CA VAL A 207 23.05 -4.39 3.36
C VAL A 207 21.65 -4.26 2.72
N LEU A 208 20.61 -4.73 3.40
CA LEU A 208 19.23 -4.62 2.91
C LEU A 208 18.74 -3.16 2.91
N VAL A 209 19.13 -2.35 3.88
CA VAL A 209 18.81 -0.91 3.94
C VAL A 209 19.33 -0.18 2.69
N ASN A 210 20.57 -0.49 2.27
CA ASN A 210 21.14 0.07 1.04
C ASN A 210 20.27 -0.27 -0.19
N LEU A 211 19.80 -1.52 -0.30
CA LEU A 211 18.91 -1.93 -1.39
C LEU A 211 17.55 -1.23 -1.33
N VAL A 212 16.96 -1.07 -0.14
CA VAL A 212 15.70 -0.34 0.06
C VAL A 212 15.85 1.13 -0.34
N ALA A 213 16.96 1.77 0.06
CA ALA A 213 17.24 3.15 -0.31
C ALA A 213 17.38 3.33 -1.83
N HIS A 214 18.06 2.40 -2.51
CA HIS A 214 18.15 2.41 -3.98
C HIS A 214 16.78 2.28 -4.66
N LEU A 215 15.93 1.36 -4.19
CA LEU A 215 14.56 1.20 -4.67
C LEU A 215 13.69 2.45 -4.43
N LYS A 216 13.84 3.10 -3.28
CA LYS A 216 13.17 4.36 -2.98
C LYS A 216 13.63 5.49 -3.90
N ASN A 217 14.94 5.63 -4.13
CA ASN A 217 15.47 6.65 -5.04
C ASN A 217 14.95 6.46 -6.46
N ARG A 218 14.82 5.20 -6.91
CA ARG A 218 14.20 4.88 -8.20
C ARG A 218 12.75 5.39 -8.29
N ALA A 219 12.00 5.25 -7.20
CA ALA A 219 10.64 5.77 -7.09
C ALA A 219 10.58 7.29 -7.06
N ASP A 220 11.49 7.95 -6.35
CA ASP A 220 11.57 9.42 -6.32
C ASP A 220 11.74 9.99 -7.72
N GLU A 221 12.68 9.41 -8.47
CA GLU A 221 12.97 9.84 -9.83
C GLU A 221 11.79 9.53 -10.79
N TYR A 222 11.11 8.39 -10.64
CA TYR A 222 9.94 8.06 -11.45
C TYR A 222 8.76 9.00 -11.20
N LEU A 223 8.50 9.33 -9.93
CA LEU A 223 7.42 10.21 -9.51
C LEU A 223 7.75 11.70 -9.65
N ASN A 224 9.03 12.02 -9.87
CA ASN A 224 9.57 13.38 -9.83
C ASN A 224 9.18 14.12 -8.53
N ASP A 225 9.21 13.41 -7.40
CA ASP A 225 8.86 13.89 -6.07
C ASP A 225 9.62 13.07 -5.00
N THR A 226 9.76 13.60 -3.79
CA THR A 226 10.38 12.86 -2.69
C THR A 226 9.36 11.96 -1.99
N VAL A 227 9.55 10.65 -2.09
CA VAL A 227 8.80 9.66 -1.33
C VAL A 227 9.23 9.71 0.14
N ILE A 228 8.29 9.97 1.04
CA ILE A 228 8.54 9.95 2.50
C ILE A 228 7.83 8.78 3.20
N ASN A 229 6.92 8.09 2.50
CA ASN A 229 6.13 7.01 3.06
C ASN A 229 6.36 5.73 2.24
N ALA A 230 6.74 4.64 2.91
CA ALA A 230 6.90 3.35 2.27
C ALA A 230 6.25 2.23 3.11
N VAL A 231 5.65 1.26 2.42
CA VAL A 231 5.25 -0.03 3.01
C VAL A 231 6.20 -1.08 2.46
N VAL A 232 7.00 -1.67 3.34
CA VAL A 232 8.03 -2.64 2.94
C VAL A 232 7.61 -4.05 3.37
N THR A 233 7.62 -4.99 2.43
CA THR A 233 7.35 -6.39 2.77
C THR A 233 8.57 -7.01 3.45
N ILE A 234 8.37 -7.54 4.65
CA ILE A 234 9.38 -8.31 5.38
C ILE A 234 8.88 -9.74 5.59
N PRO A 235 9.77 -10.73 5.69
CA PRO A 235 9.36 -12.08 6.03
C PRO A 235 8.66 -12.11 7.39
N ALA A 236 7.65 -12.97 7.54
CA ALA A 236 6.81 -13.04 8.75
C ALA A 236 7.59 -13.32 10.06
N TYR A 237 8.81 -13.84 9.96
CA TYR A 237 9.68 -14.18 11.09
C TYR A 237 10.60 -13.03 11.54
N PHE A 238 10.55 -11.84 10.93
CA PHE A 238 11.27 -10.66 11.42
C PHE A 238 10.78 -10.26 12.82
N ASN A 239 11.70 -10.15 13.78
CA ASN A 239 11.38 -9.69 15.12
C ASN A 239 11.17 -8.15 15.15
N PRO A 240 10.52 -7.59 16.19
CA PRO A 240 10.21 -6.16 16.24
C PRO A 240 11.43 -5.23 16.15
N ARG A 241 12.62 -5.64 16.63
CA ARG A 241 13.86 -4.84 16.51
C ARG A 241 14.34 -4.71 15.06
N GLN A 242 14.08 -5.72 14.23
CA GLN A 242 14.44 -5.70 12.81
C GLN A 242 13.48 -4.85 11.97
N LYS A 243 12.24 -4.68 12.45
CA LYS A 243 11.28 -3.74 11.85
C LYS A 243 11.71 -2.28 12.01
N THR A 244 12.41 -1.95 13.09
CA THR A 244 12.90 -0.59 13.36
C THR A 244 14.04 -0.19 12.42
N LEU A 245 14.95 -1.12 12.08
CA LEU A 245 16.05 -0.87 11.13
C LEU A 245 15.59 -0.66 9.69
N THR A 246 14.34 -1.02 9.35
CA THR A 246 13.75 -0.75 8.04
C THR A 246 12.97 0.58 8.00
N ASN A 247 12.81 1.24 9.16
CA ASN A 247 12.07 2.49 9.32
C ASN A 247 12.98 3.71 9.56
N GLU A 248 14.27 3.50 9.82
CA GLU A 248 15.32 4.52 9.89
C GLU A 248 16.02 4.63 8.53
#